data_AF-A0A0F9MR58-F1
#
_entry.id   AF-A0A0F9MR58-F1
#
_cell.length_a   1.000
_cell.length_b   1.000
_cell.length_c   1.000
_cell.angle_alpha   90.00
_cell.angle_beta   90.00
_cell.angle_gamma   90.00
#
_symmetry.space_group_name_H-M   'P 1'
#
loop_
_entity.id
_entity.type
_entity.pdbx_description
1 polymer ?
#
loop_
_entity_poly.entity_id
_entity_poly.type
_entity_poly.pdbx_seq_one_letter_code
_entity_poly.pdbx_strand_id
1 'polypeptide(L)'
;MPNELLQYDQRLAETTDKLEAIHKAADDDQDGILTDEQKVEWDGLLEKRKQTETQKARVVELREQRRNAPAARSTPADPSTVVTNIHNRAEGDPSYGFRGSREFISSVLAAAGIGAVEQVADERLRPLVAGDGGYPNDPGLAFVLPRAYTPSGLLLDAGGKFMPSGQFRAAVGSDEHGGYDYGRGGAAIPVTLLPGMLQLGFEGDPTTGRTQMVPMASPVVSLLARVDKDHSTSVSGGFTVTRRPETVDISSSRTQLERVKLEAAGLFGLAFATNELLTDSPISFVAIIEAGFRDQFAHEVLKEKLRGTGADQYLGALTALASATLGPTVAVTRTTTSEIKADDVVNMRSRCWGYQNAIWIANHDCYPMMSKLAHIITDGGATPVGAGAITLYQQSLVEDRPDMLLGRPVFYSEYASSLGVAGDLGLYNWSQFLEGLYQPLQGAESVHVRFVQHESAFKFWLRNAGAPWWRTAMTPNQSSTTLSPFVIIAA
;
A
#
# COMPACT_ATOMS: atom_id res chain seq x y z
N MET A 1 13.91 2.04 -23.79
CA MET A 1 13.66 3.03 -24.85
C MET A 1 14.90 3.80 -25.36
N PRO A 2 15.67 4.63 -24.61
CA PRO A 2 16.88 5.29 -25.18
C PRO A 2 17.96 4.27 -25.61
N ASN A 3 17.98 3.14 -24.92
CA ASN A 3 18.97 2.08 -25.09
C ASN A 3 18.72 1.21 -26.35
N GLU A 4 17.50 1.20 -26.90
CA GLU A 4 17.15 0.31 -28.03
C GLU A 4 17.73 0.78 -29.37
N LEU A 5 17.74 2.08 -29.65
CA LEU A 5 18.37 2.63 -30.87
C LEU A 5 19.88 2.39 -30.88
N LEU A 6 20.53 2.55 -29.72
CA LEU A 6 21.95 2.28 -29.55
C LEU A 6 22.29 0.80 -29.81
N GLN A 7 21.44 -0.13 -29.38
CA GLN A 7 21.60 -1.56 -29.64
C GLN A 7 21.47 -1.90 -31.13
N TYR A 8 20.57 -1.24 -31.87
CA TYR A 8 20.47 -1.42 -33.32
C TYR A 8 21.69 -0.86 -34.06
N ASP A 9 22.24 0.27 -33.61
CA ASP A 9 23.47 0.84 -34.17
C ASP A 9 24.68 -0.08 -33.94
N GLN A 10 24.80 -0.66 -32.76
CA GLN A 10 25.84 -1.64 -32.43
C GLN A 10 25.73 -2.90 -33.31
N ARG A 11 24.52 -3.44 -33.48
CA ARG A 11 24.31 -4.61 -34.35
C ARG A 11 24.64 -4.34 -35.82
N LEU A 12 24.34 -3.13 -36.32
CA LEU A 12 24.70 -2.74 -37.69
C LEU A 12 26.22 -2.61 -37.86
N ALA A 13 26.91 -2.03 -36.88
CA ALA A 13 28.37 -1.97 -36.87
C ALA A 13 28.98 -3.39 -36.88
N GLU A 14 28.53 -4.27 -35.99
CA GLU A 14 29.00 -5.66 -35.94
C GLU A 14 28.76 -6.43 -37.26
N THR A 15 27.61 -6.21 -37.93
CA THR A 15 27.37 -6.83 -39.24
C THR A 15 28.26 -6.25 -40.34
N THR A 16 28.62 -4.97 -40.24
CA THR A 16 29.49 -4.31 -41.22
C THR A 16 30.94 -4.78 -41.05
N ASP A 17 31.42 -4.89 -39.81
CA ASP A 17 32.75 -5.41 -39.49
C ASP A 17 32.92 -6.85 -39.99
N LYS A 18 31.87 -7.69 -39.89
CA LYS A 18 31.88 -9.07 -40.41
C LYS A 18 31.91 -9.13 -41.93
N LEU A 19 31.19 -8.24 -42.62
CA LEU A 19 31.26 -8.13 -44.08
C LEU A 19 32.68 -7.70 -44.51
N GLU A 20 33.23 -6.66 -43.87
CA GLU A 20 34.58 -6.19 -44.18
C GLU A 20 35.66 -7.26 -43.92
N ALA A 21 35.50 -8.08 -42.87
CA ALA A 21 36.39 -9.21 -42.60
C ALA A 21 36.36 -10.28 -43.69
N ILE A 22 35.18 -10.58 -44.26
CA ILE A 22 35.03 -11.53 -45.38
C ILE A 22 35.68 -10.97 -46.65
N HIS A 23 35.49 -9.67 -46.93
CA HIS A 23 36.12 -9.02 -48.08
C HIS A 23 37.65 -9.06 -47.96
N LYS A 24 38.18 -8.74 -46.77
CA LYS A 24 39.61 -8.78 -46.51
C LYS A 24 40.20 -10.20 -46.63
N ALA A 25 39.48 -11.20 -46.14
CA ALA A 25 39.89 -12.60 -46.30
C ALA A 25 39.89 -13.04 -47.78
N ALA A 26 38.98 -12.51 -48.60
CA ALA A 26 38.98 -12.76 -50.05
C ALA A 26 40.13 -12.05 -50.78
N ASP A 27 40.52 -10.86 -50.33
CA ASP A 27 41.68 -10.13 -50.87
C ASP A 27 43.02 -10.83 -50.54
N ASP A 28 43.11 -11.48 -49.38
CA ASP A 28 44.35 -12.12 -48.90
C ASP A 28 44.62 -13.50 -49.55
N ASP A 29 43.57 -14.25 -49.94
CA ASP A 29 43.72 -15.66 -50.37
C ASP A 29 43.63 -15.93 -51.89
N GLN A 30 43.02 -15.07 -52.73
CA GLN A 30 42.87 -15.33 -54.19
C GLN A 30 42.32 -14.15 -55.01
N ASP A 31 43.17 -13.35 -55.68
CA ASP A 31 42.86 -12.34 -56.74
C ASP A 31 41.57 -11.49 -56.57
N GLY A 32 41.08 -11.30 -55.34
CA GLY A 32 39.83 -10.57 -55.03
C GLY A 32 38.52 -11.30 -55.35
N ILE A 33 38.51 -12.63 -55.49
CA ILE A 33 37.31 -13.41 -55.85
C ILE A 33 36.82 -14.20 -54.63
N LEU A 34 35.64 -13.86 -54.09
CA LEU A 34 34.99 -14.63 -53.02
C LEU A 34 34.75 -16.08 -53.46
N THR A 35 35.09 -17.03 -52.57
CA THR A 35 34.73 -18.44 -52.74
C THR A 35 33.22 -18.64 -52.63
N ASP A 36 32.70 -19.75 -53.17
CA ASP A 36 31.24 -19.98 -53.18
C ASP A 36 30.65 -20.11 -51.75
N GLU A 37 31.44 -20.56 -50.78
CA GLU A 37 31.07 -20.60 -49.36
C GLU A 37 31.03 -19.18 -48.75
N GLN A 38 32.01 -18.33 -49.06
CA GLN A 38 32.05 -16.93 -48.62
C GLN A 38 30.91 -16.09 -49.21
N LYS A 39 30.49 -16.38 -50.45
CA LYS A 39 29.34 -15.70 -51.09
C LYS A 39 28.03 -15.98 -50.35
N VAL A 40 27.79 -17.23 -49.94
CA VAL A 40 26.58 -17.60 -49.19
C VAL A 40 26.56 -16.93 -47.81
N GLU A 41 27.71 -16.86 -47.13
CA GLU A 41 27.83 -16.16 -45.85
C GLU A 41 27.63 -14.64 -45.99
N TRP A 42 28.19 -14.05 -47.06
CA TRP A 42 28.01 -12.64 -47.41
C TRP A 42 26.55 -12.28 -47.67
N ASP A 43 25.84 -13.07 -48.48
CA ASP A 43 24.43 -12.85 -48.78
C ASP A 43 23.55 -12.98 -47.52
N GLY A 44 23.85 -13.96 -46.67
CA GLY A 44 23.17 -14.13 -45.37
C GLY A 44 23.41 -12.95 -44.40
N LEU A 45 24.60 -12.34 -44.42
CA LEU A 45 24.90 -11.15 -43.62
C LEU A 45 24.23 -9.89 -44.17
N LEU A 46 24.12 -9.75 -45.50
CA LEU A 46 23.36 -8.67 -46.14
C LEU A 46 21.88 -8.71 -45.77
N GLU A 47 21.27 -9.90 -45.73
CA GLU A 47 19.88 -10.07 -45.29
C GLU A 47 19.69 -9.67 -43.82
N LYS A 48 20.60 -10.10 -42.93
CA LYS A 48 20.58 -9.72 -41.50
C LYS A 48 20.71 -8.21 -41.31
N ARG A 49 21.57 -7.57 -42.10
CA ARG A 49 21.71 -6.11 -42.10
C ARG A 49 20.40 -5.43 -42.51
N LYS A 50 19.79 -5.86 -43.62
CA LYS A 50 18.51 -5.32 -44.11
C LYS A 50 17.38 -5.47 -43.09
N GLN A 51 17.30 -6.61 -42.42
CA GLN A 51 16.32 -6.84 -41.34
C GLN A 51 16.54 -5.87 -40.16
N THR A 52 17.79 -5.66 -39.76
CA THR A 52 18.16 -4.78 -38.65
C THR A 52 17.87 -3.30 -38.98
N GLU A 53 18.16 -2.86 -40.21
CA GLU A 53 17.82 -1.51 -40.69
C GLU A 53 16.31 -1.28 -40.71
N THR A 54 15.53 -2.29 -41.15
CA THR A 54 14.06 -2.21 -41.16
C THR A 54 13.49 -2.10 -39.74
N GLN A 55 14.04 -2.85 -38.78
CA GLN A 55 13.64 -2.78 -37.37
C GLN A 55 13.97 -1.41 -36.76
N LYS A 56 15.15 -0.87 -37.05
CA LYS A 56 15.55 0.47 -36.61
C LYS A 56 14.60 1.54 -37.16
N ALA A 57 14.24 1.48 -38.45
CA ALA A 57 13.32 2.42 -39.08
C ALA A 57 11.94 2.42 -38.40
N ARG A 58 11.40 1.23 -38.08
CA ARG A 58 10.12 1.09 -37.36
C ARG A 58 10.13 1.74 -35.96
N VAL A 59 11.24 1.63 -35.23
CA VAL A 59 11.40 2.24 -33.91
C VAL A 59 11.49 3.78 -34.00
N VAL A 60 12.19 4.29 -35.02
CA VAL A 60 12.25 5.74 -35.28
C VAL A 60 10.86 6.27 -35.62
N GLU A 61 10.12 5.60 -36.51
CA GLU A 61 8.76 6.00 -36.89
C GLU A 61 7.81 6.04 -35.68
N LEU A 62 7.86 5.03 -34.81
CA LEU A 62 7.07 5.00 -33.58
C LEU A 62 7.38 6.19 -32.64
N ARG A 63 8.64 6.64 -32.62
CA ARG A 63 9.07 7.81 -31.84
C ARG A 63 8.52 9.10 -32.44
N GLU A 64 8.51 9.22 -33.76
CA GLU A 64 7.93 10.38 -34.45
C GLU A 64 6.41 10.43 -34.26
N GLN A 65 5.73 9.29 -34.32
CA GLN A 65 4.30 9.18 -34.01
C GLN A 65 4.00 9.59 -32.56
N ARG A 66 4.82 9.19 -31.58
CA ARG A 66 4.67 9.64 -30.18
C ARG A 66 4.95 11.12 -29.99
N ARG A 67 5.90 11.68 -30.74
CA ARG A 67 6.23 13.12 -30.69
C ARG A 67 5.12 13.97 -31.31
N ASN A 68 4.47 13.47 -32.36
CA ASN A 68 3.40 14.15 -33.08
C ASN A 68 2.00 13.82 -32.54
N ALA A 69 1.88 12.90 -31.59
CA ALA A 69 0.61 12.60 -30.94
C ALA A 69 0.17 13.81 -30.09
N PRO A 70 -1.05 14.34 -30.29
CA PRO A 70 -1.57 15.40 -29.44
C PRO A 70 -1.67 14.89 -28.00
N ALA A 71 -1.21 15.69 -27.05
CA ALA A 71 -1.34 15.38 -25.63
C ALA A 71 -2.82 15.10 -25.30
N ALA A 72 -3.08 13.97 -24.62
CA ALA A 72 -4.40 13.67 -24.10
C ALA A 72 -4.83 14.81 -23.16
N ARG A 73 -5.68 15.69 -23.68
CA ARG A 73 -6.29 16.76 -22.90
C ARG A 73 -7.37 16.10 -22.06
N SER A 74 -7.09 15.84 -20.79
CA SER A 74 -8.16 15.67 -19.82
C SER A 74 -8.88 17.02 -19.75
N THR A 75 -10.06 17.12 -20.37
CA THR A 75 -10.99 18.20 -20.09
C THR A 75 -11.34 18.10 -18.60
N PRO A 76 -11.11 19.17 -17.80
CA PRO A 76 -11.65 19.23 -16.45
C PRO A 76 -13.17 19.10 -16.56
N ALA A 77 -13.77 18.27 -15.71
CA ALA A 77 -15.22 18.19 -15.60
C ALA A 77 -15.79 19.60 -15.34
N ASP A 78 -16.77 19.97 -16.16
CA ASP A 78 -17.52 21.20 -16.04
C ASP A 78 -18.18 21.28 -14.64
N PRO A 79 -17.94 22.34 -13.83
CA PRO A 79 -18.52 22.48 -12.50
C PRO A 79 -20.04 22.71 -12.49
N SER A 80 -20.72 22.61 -13.64
CA SER A 80 -22.17 22.77 -13.78
C SER A 80 -23.00 21.52 -13.46
N THR A 81 -22.38 20.36 -13.19
CA THR A 81 -23.11 19.15 -12.74
C THR A 81 -23.27 19.08 -11.23
N VAL A 82 -23.70 20.20 -10.64
CA VAL A 82 -24.30 20.22 -9.31
C VAL A 82 -25.70 19.62 -9.46
N VAL A 83 -25.99 18.55 -8.71
CA VAL A 83 -27.35 18.02 -8.52
C VAL A 83 -28.21 19.15 -7.95
N THR A 84 -28.91 19.86 -8.82
CA THR A 84 -29.67 21.08 -8.49
C THR A 84 -31.14 20.78 -8.20
N ASN A 85 -31.60 19.55 -8.42
CA ASN A 85 -33.00 19.17 -8.23
C ASN A 85 -33.13 18.00 -7.25
N ILE A 86 -33.27 18.33 -5.97
CA ILE A 86 -33.86 17.41 -4.99
C ILE A 86 -35.38 17.46 -5.21
N HIS A 87 -35.98 16.35 -5.65
CA HIS A 87 -37.44 16.20 -5.71
C HIS A 87 -37.87 15.21 -4.63
N ASN A 88 -38.97 15.52 -3.95
CA ASN A 88 -39.51 14.67 -2.91
C ASN A 88 -40.06 13.39 -3.58
N ARG A 89 -39.52 12.21 -3.24
CA ARG A 89 -39.89 10.93 -3.88
C ARG A 89 -41.38 10.62 -3.84
N ALA A 90 -42.11 11.18 -2.88
CA ALA A 90 -43.56 11.03 -2.74
C ALA A 90 -44.35 11.63 -3.93
N GLU A 91 -43.81 12.62 -4.64
CA GLU A 91 -44.49 13.24 -5.79
C GLU A 91 -44.43 12.37 -7.06
N GLY A 92 -43.54 11.39 -7.10
CA GLY A 92 -43.35 10.47 -8.23
C GLY A 92 -43.85 9.04 -8.00
N ASP A 93 -44.39 8.74 -6.81
CA ASP A 93 -44.87 7.40 -6.44
C ASP A 93 -46.39 7.39 -6.23
N PRO A 94 -47.17 6.86 -7.19
CA PRO A 94 -48.62 6.72 -7.06
C PRO A 94 -49.06 5.83 -5.88
N SER A 95 -48.15 5.02 -5.35
CA SER A 95 -48.41 4.07 -4.26
C SER A 95 -47.94 4.56 -2.89
N TYR A 96 -47.35 5.76 -2.80
CA TYR A 96 -46.86 6.39 -1.56
C TYR A 96 -46.10 5.41 -0.62
N GLY A 97 -45.34 4.47 -1.19
CA GLY A 97 -44.54 3.49 -0.43
C GLY A 97 -45.23 2.16 -0.06
N PHE A 98 -46.46 1.87 -0.50
CA PHE A 98 -47.13 0.57 -0.27
C PHE A 98 -47.00 -0.36 -1.49
N ARG A 99 -46.71 -1.66 -1.26
CA ARG A 99 -46.52 -2.63 -2.36
C ARG A 99 -47.81 -2.99 -3.09
N GLY A 100 -48.97 -2.66 -2.52
CA GLY A 100 -50.27 -2.81 -3.16
C GLY A 100 -51.43 -2.37 -2.28
N SER A 101 -52.62 -2.25 -2.87
CA SER A 101 -53.84 -1.80 -2.20
C SER A 101 -54.25 -2.66 -1.00
N ARG A 102 -53.88 -3.95 -0.98
CA ARG A 102 -54.13 -4.84 0.17
C ARG A 102 -53.30 -4.47 1.40
N GLU A 103 -52.03 -4.11 1.22
CA GLU A 103 -51.12 -3.71 2.31
C GLU A 103 -51.53 -2.35 2.89
N PHE A 104 -51.95 -1.43 2.02
CA PHE A 104 -52.55 -0.17 2.42
C PHE A 104 -53.83 -0.38 3.25
N ILE A 105 -54.76 -1.21 2.78
CA ILE A 105 -56.02 -1.46 3.51
C ILE A 105 -55.77 -2.19 4.84
N SER A 106 -54.85 -3.16 4.89
CA SER A 106 -54.51 -3.84 6.15
C SER A 106 -53.82 -2.93 7.16
N SER A 107 -52.94 -2.03 6.70
CA SER A 107 -52.26 -1.08 7.60
C SER A 107 -53.21 0.00 8.12
N VAL A 108 -54.17 0.45 7.31
CA VAL A 108 -55.23 1.39 7.74
C VAL A 108 -56.18 0.72 8.74
N LEU A 109 -56.58 -0.53 8.51
CA LEU A 109 -57.41 -1.30 9.46
C LEU A 109 -56.69 -1.53 10.79
N ALA A 110 -55.39 -1.85 10.75
CA ALA A 110 -54.55 -1.99 11.94
C ALA A 110 -54.37 -0.66 12.69
N ALA A 111 -54.12 0.45 11.98
CA ALA A 111 -54.01 1.77 12.58
C ALA A 111 -55.33 2.28 13.18
N ALA A 112 -56.47 1.84 12.63
CA ALA A 112 -57.80 2.11 13.17
C ALA A 112 -58.15 1.23 14.39
N GLY A 113 -57.28 0.30 14.79
CA GLY A 113 -57.48 -0.58 15.94
C GLY A 113 -58.51 -1.69 15.74
N ILE A 114 -58.87 -1.99 14.49
CA ILE A 114 -59.88 -2.98 14.13
C ILE A 114 -59.20 -4.36 14.00
N GLY A 115 -59.20 -5.12 15.10
CA GLY A 115 -58.53 -6.41 15.20
C GLY A 115 -59.46 -7.64 15.14
N ALA A 116 -60.78 -7.43 15.16
CA ALA A 116 -61.77 -8.50 15.17
C ALA A 116 -62.75 -8.39 14.00
N VAL A 117 -63.11 -9.53 13.40
CA VAL A 117 -64.01 -9.64 12.22
C VAL A 117 -65.39 -9.02 12.47
N GLU A 118 -65.82 -8.99 13.73
CA GLU A 118 -67.10 -8.41 14.15
C GLU A 118 -67.11 -6.88 14.08
N GLN A 119 -65.94 -6.24 14.18
CA GLN A 119 -65.79 -4.78 14.14
C GLN A 119 -65.73 -4.23 12.70
N VAL A 120 -65.71 -5.10 11.70
CA VAL A 120 -65.69 -4.74 10.27
C VAL A 120 -67.13 -4.73 9.74
N ALA A 121 -67.66 -3.55 9.46
CA ALA A 121 -69.03 -3.38 8.96
C ALA A 121 -69.23 -3.87 7.51
N ASP A 122 -68.18 -3.87 6.68
CA ASP A 122 -68.25 -4.30 5.28
C ASP A 122 -67.83 -5.78 5.14
N GLU A 123 -68.73 -6.61 4.61
CA GLU A 123 -68.51 -8.05 4.41
C GLU A 123 -67.29 -8.37 3.54
N ARG A 124 -66.89 -7.47 2.63
CA ARG A 124 -65.74 -7.69 1.74
C ARG A 124 -64.39 -7.56 2.45
N LEU A 125 -64.35 -6.83 3.56
CA LEU A 125 -63.13 -6.54 4.31
C LEU A 125 -62.89 -7.53 5.48
N ARG A 126 -63.92 -8.29 5.85
CA ARG A 126 -63.86 -9.32 6.91
C ARG A 126 -62.79 -10.40 6.70
N PRO A 127 -62.53 -10.92 5.48
CA PRO A 127 -61.50 -11.94 5.24
C PRO A 127 -60.06 -11.44 5.45
N LEU A 128 -59.85 -10.12 5.55
CA LEU A 128 -58.53 -9.54 5.79
C LEU A 128 -58.22 -9.39 7.29
N VAL A 129 -59.22 -9.47 8.15
CA VAL A 129 -59.12 -9.31 9.62
C VAL A 129 -59.28 -10.64 10.37
N ALA A 130 -59.80 -11.67 9.71
CA ALA A 130 -59.96 -13.00 10.28
C ALA A 130 -58.60 -13.70 10.50
N GLY A 131 -57.92 -13.36 11.59
CA GLY A 131 -56.94 -14.25 12.19
C GLY A 131 -57.67 -15.39 12.88
N ASP A 132 -57.81 -16.52 12.20
CA ASP A 132 -58.25 -17.76 12.86
C ASP A 132 -57.18 -18.14 13.90
N GLY A 133 -57.61 -18.30 15.13
CA GLY A 133 -56.77 -18.58 16.29
C GLY A 133 -56.23 -20.00 16.20
N GLY A 134 -55.13 -20.15 15.47
CA GLY A 134 -54.45 -21.42 15.28
C GLY A 134 -53.56 -21.33 14.04
N TYR A 135 -52.27 -21.05 14.27
CA TYR A 135 -51.16 -21.13 13.32
C TYR A 135 -51.07 -20.03 12.24
N PRO A 136 -50.40 -18.91 12.54
CA PRO A 136 -49.75 -18.09 11.53
C PRO A 136 -48.24 -18.35 11.60
N ASN A 137 -47.76 -19.33 10.82
CA ASN A 137 -46.39 -19.43 10.27
C ASN A 137 -46.11 -20.82 9.65
N ASP A 138 -47.06 -21.40 8.91
CA ASP A 138 -46.77 -22.55 8.05
C ASP A 138 -47.05 -22.20 6.58
N PRO A 139 -46.03 -22.04 5.72
CA PRO A 139 -46.18 -21.66 4.32
C PRO A 139 -46.67 -22.82 3.42
N GLY A 140 -47.17 -23.91 4.00
CA GLY A 140 -47.44 -25.18 3.31
C GLY A 140 -48.91 -25.59 3.15
N LEU A 141 -49.90 -24.79 3.56
CA LEU A 141 -51.31 -25.18 3.47
C LEU A 141 -52.04 -24.52 2.31
N ALA A 142 -52.01 -25.22 1.18
CA ALA A 142 -52.85 -24.98 0.03
C ALA A 142 -54.33 -25.23 0.36
N PHE A 143 -55.17 -24.23 0.04
CA PHE A 143 -56.60 -24.33 -0.33
C PHE A 143 -57.41 -25.48 0.28
N VAL A 144 -58.09 -25.24 1.40
CA VAL A 144 -59.20 -26.12 1.82
C VAL A 144 -60.51 -25.56 1.27
N LEU A 145 -61.02 -26.21 0.22
CA LEU A 145 -62.42 -26.08 -0.19
C LEU A 145 -63.33 -26.55 0.95
N PRO A 146 -64.52 -25.95 1.13
CA PRO A 146 -65.52 -26.44 2.08
C PRO A 146 -65.79 -27.94 1.90
N ARG A 147 -66.06 -28.65 3.00
CA ARG A 147 -66.26 -30.11 3.11
C ARG A 147 -67.27 -30.73 2.11
N ALA A 148 -68.05 -29.93 1.39
CA ALA A 148 -68.95 -30.37 0.33
C ALA A 148 -68.22 -30.71 -1.01
N TYR A 149 -66.97 -30.28 -1.17
CA TYR A 149 -66.23 -30.39 -2.45
C TYR A 149 -64.92 -31.21 -2.36
N THR A 150 -64.66 -31.89 -1.24
CA THR A 150 -63.52 -32.81 -1.14
C THR A 150 -63.87 -34.18 -1.75
N PRO A 151 -63.09 -34.72 -2.70
CA PRO A 151 -63.36 -36.04 -3.27
C PRO A 151 -63.30 -37.11 -2.17
N SER A 152 -64.28 -38.02 -2.17
CA SER A 152 -64.53 -38.99 -1.09
C SER A 152 -63.32 -39.86 -0.72
N GLY A 153 -62.34 -40.03 -1.62
CA GLY A 153 -61.11 -40.80 -1.40
C GLY A 153 -60.14 -40.21 -0.37
N LEU A 154 -60.29 -38.95 0.03
CA LEU A 154 -59.42 -38.30 1.04
C LEU A 154 -59.93 -38.46 2.48
N LEU A 155 -61.13 -39.02 2.66
CA LEU A 155 -61.83 -39.18 3.93
C LEU A 155 -61.99 -40.65 4.36
N LEU A 156 -61.47 -41.59 3.57
CA LEU A 156 -61.63 -43.04 3.76
C LEU A 156 -60.27 -43.67 4.15
N ASP A 157 -60.28 -44.59 5.11
CA ASP A 157 -59.10 -45.40 5.43
C ASP A 157 -58.81 -46.46 4.34
N ALA A 158 -57.70 -47.19 4.46
CA ALA A 158 -57.32 -48.23 3.50
C ALA A 158 -58.30 -49.42 3.41
N GLY A 159 -59.32 -49.48 4.29
CA GLY A 159 -60.41 -50.45 4.28
C GLY A 159 -61.78 -49.88 3.87
N GLY A 160 -61.85 -48.61 3.45
CA GLY A 160 -63.07 -47.98 2.94
C GLY A 160 -64.04 -47.44 4.01
N LYS A 161 -63.57 -47.17 5.24
CA LYS A 161 -64.40 -46.55 6.31
C LYS A 161 -64.04 -45.07 6.51
N PHE A 162 -65.05 -44.24 6.82
CA PHE A 162 -64.84 -42.80 7.05
C PHE A 162 -63.96 -42.53 8.29
N MET A 163 -62.90 -41.73 8.11
CA MET A 163 -61.97 -41.35 9.17
C MET A 163 -62.56 -40.22 10.04
N PRO A 164 -62.35 -40.22 11.37
CA PRO A 164 -62.78 -39.14 12.24
C PRO A 164 -62.07 -37.81 11.89
N SER A 165 -62.78 -36.69 12.08
CA SER A 165 -62.34 -35.35 11.65
C SER A 165 -60.97 -34.98 12.22
N GLY A 166 -59.99 -34.79 11.35
CA GLY A 166 -58.64 -34.31 11.70
C GLY A 166 -57.49 -35.22 11.24
N GLN A 167 -57.77 -36.43 10.74
CA GLN A 167 -56.75 -37.32 10.17
C GLN A 167 -56.91 -37.41 8.65
N PHE A 168 -56.40 -36.42 7.93
CA PHE A 168 -56.17 -36.58 6.49
C PHE A 168 -54.87 -37.37 6.30
N ARG A 169 -54.84 -38.32 5.36
CA ARG A 169 -53.57 -38.90 4.93
C ARG A 169 -52.77 -37.75 4.32
N ALA A 170 -51.75 -37.28 5.04
CA ALA A 170 -50.79 -36.33 4.50
C ALA A 170 -50.27 -36.94 3.19
N ALA A 171 -50.46 -36.20 2.09
CA ALA A 171 -49.79 -36.54 0.85
C ALA A 171 -48.30 -36.63 1.20
N VAL A 172 -47.70 -37.80 1.01
CA VAL A 172 -46.25 -37.97 1.12
C VAL A 172 -45.68 -37.25 -0.10
N GLY A 173 -45.63 -35.92 0.02
CA GLY A 173 -44.84 -35.06 -0.83
C GLY A 173 -43.39 -35.43 -0.61
N SER A 174 -42.62 -35.45 -1.69
CA SER A 174 -41.17 -35.54 -1.66
C SER A 174 -40.61 -34.20 -1.16
N ASP A 175 -40.93 -33.81 0.07
CA ASP A 175 -40.36 -32.63 0.70
C ASP A 175 -39.18 -33.07 1.58
N GLU A 176 -38.02 -32.48 1.30
CA GLU A 176 -36.76 -32.78 1.98
C GLU A 176 -36.84 -32.36 3.45
N HIS A 177 -37.34 -33.26 4.27
CA HIS A 177 -37.36 -33.12 5.72
C HIS A 177 -35.94 -33.21 6.27
N GLY A 178 -35.33 -32.04 6.44
CA GLY A 178 -34.64 -31.66 7.66
C GLY A 178 -33.44 -32.50 8.07
N GLY A 179 -32.31 -32.19 7.45
CA GLY A 179 -30.98 -32.54 7.90
C GLY A 179 -30.01 -32.14 6.80
N TYR A 180 -29.10 -31.21 7.07
CA TYR A 180 -27.98 -30.93 6.16
C TYR A 180 -27.07 -32.16 6.13
N ASP A 181 -27.52 -33.20 5.43
CA ASP A 181 -26.81 -34.44 5.25
C ASP A 181 -26.27 -34.45 3.82
N TYR A 182 -24.96 -34.67 3.67
CA TYR A 182 -24.26 -34.69 2.39
C TYR A 182 -24.88 -35.69 1.40
N GLY A 183 -25.66 -36.67 1.88
CA GLY A 183 -26.40 -37.63 1.05
C GLY A 183 -27.69 -37.15 0.38
N ARG A 184 -28.25 -36.00 0.76
CA ARG A 184 -29.52 -35.48 0.20
C ARG A 184 -29.33 -34.13 -0.48
N GLY A 185 -28.90 -34.15 -1.74
CA GLY A 185 -28.82 -32.96 -2.61
C GLY A 185 -27.69 -31.96 -2.30
N GLY A 186 -27.24 -31.87 -1.05
CA GLY A 186 -26.16 -30.96 -0.63
C GLY A 186 -24.81 -31.25 -1.29
N ALA A 187 -24.48 -32.52 -1.58
CA ALA A 187 -23.29 -32.88 -2.35
C ALA A 187 -23.35 -32.46 -3.83
N ALA A 188 -24.52 -32.11 -4.35
CA ALA A 188 -24.67 -31.60 -5.72
C ALA A 188 -24.36 -30.10 -5.82
N ILE A 189 -24.19 -29.41 -4.69
CA ILE A 189 -23.84 -27.99 -4.64
C ILE A 189 -22.31 -27.89 -4.50
N PRO A 190 -21.56 -27.52 -5.57
CA PRO A 190 -20.13 -27.31 -5.44
C PRO A 190 -19.86 -26.12 -4.53
N VAL A 191 -18.96 -26.28 -3.57
CA VAL A 191 -18.41 -25.15 -2.81
C VAL A 191 -17.58 -24.32 -3.79
N THR A 192 -18.07 -23.12 -4.10
CA THR A 192 -17.37 -22.22 -5.02
C THR A 192 -16.36 -21.38 -4.24
N LEU A 193 -15.10 -21.41 -4.63
CA LEU A 193 -14.10 -20.46 -4.15
C LEU A 193 -14.33 -19.13 -4.89
N LEU A 194 -14.46 -18.03 -4.14
CA LEU A 194 -14.53 -16.71 -4.76
C LEU A 194 -13.21 -16.39 -5.48
N PRO A 195 -13.26 -15.76 -6.67
CA PRO A 195 -12.07 -15.31 -7.35
C PRO A 195 -11.45 -14.13 -6.59
N GLY A 196 -10.49 -14.42 -5.72
CA GLY A 196 -9.76 -13.42 -4.94
C GLY A 196 -9.23 -14.00 -3.63
N MET A 197 -8.03 -13.59 -3.24
CA MET A 197 -7.47 -13.90 -1.93
C MET A 197 -7.63 -12.68 -1.02
N LEU A 198 -8.14 -12.88 0.19
CA LEU A 198 -8.13 -11.84 1.22
C LEU A 198 -6.68 -11.63 1.67
N GLN A 199 -6.18 -10.41 1.49
CA GLN A 199 -4.80 -10.03 1.78
C GLN A 199 -4.81 -8.77 2.65
N LEU A 200 -3.94 -8.74 3.65
CA LEU A 200 -3.58 -7.50 4.34
C LEU A 200 -2.34 -6.96 3.65
N GLY A 201 -2.43 -5.74 3.12
CA GLY A 201 -1.29 -5.06 2.53
C GLY A 201 -0.36 -4.51 3.60
N PHE A 202 0.82 -4.11 3.15
CA PHE A 202 1.76 -3.32 3.95
C PHE A 202 1.16 -1.95 4.31
N GLU A 203 1.50 -1.41 5.49
CA GLU A 203 0.98 -0.15 6.06
C GLU A 203 1.27 1.12 5.22
N GLY A 204 2.06 0.98 4.15
CA GLY A 204 2.48 2.07 3.27
C GLY A 204 3.74 2.76 3.77
N ASP A 205 4.56 3.31 2.86
CA ASP A 205 5.82 3.96 3.22
C ASP A 205 5.65 5.49 3.34
N PRO A 206 5.62 6.06 4.56
CA PRO A 206 5.54 7.50 4.75
C PRO A 206 6.85 8.24 4.40
N THR A 207 7.93 7.53 4.08
CA THR A 207 9.24 8.13 3.77
C THR A 207 9.45 8.31 2.26
N THR A 208 8.65 7.63 1.42
CA THR A 208 8.77 7.69 -0.03
C THR A 208 8.59 9.11 -0.55
N GLY A 209 9.50 9.55 -1.43
CA GLY A 209 9.51 10.90 -2.00
C GLY A 209 10.01 12.01 -1.06
N ARG A 210 10.36 11.67 0.18
CA ARG A 210 10.95 12.60 1.17
C ARG A 210 12.45 12.36 1.38
N THR A 211 12.98 11.24 0.90
CA THR A 211 14.42 10.90 0.92
C THR A 211 15.17 11.50 -0.27
N GLN A 212 16.48 11.68 -0.12
CA GLN A 212 17.34 12.13 -1.21
C GLN A 212 17.82 10.91 -2.02
N MET A 213 17.34 10.82 -3.26
CA MET A 213 17.76 9.78 -4.21
C MET A 213 19.19 10.02 -4.68
N VAL A 214 20.05 9.01 -4.54
CA VAL A 214 21.41 8.99 -5.08
C VAL A 214 21.47 7.96 -6.21
N PRO A 215 21.71 8.36 -7.47
CA PRO A 215 21.85 7.40 -8.56
C PRO A 215 23.14 6.59 -8.37
N MET A 216 23.02 5.27 -8.21
CA MET A 216 24.18 4.39 -8.05
C MET A 216 24.47 3.65 -9.36
N ALA A 217 25.61 3.95 -9.99
CA ALA A 217 26.13 3.20 -11.14
C ALA A 217 27.12 2.10 -10.74
N SER A 218 27.54 2.08 -9.47
CA SER A 218 28.50 1.14 -8.88
C SER A 218 27.94 0.64 -7.54
N PRO A 219 28.31 -0.58 -7.08
CA PRO A 219 27.91 -1.09 -5.77
C PRO A 219 28.33 -0.20 -4.60
N VAL A 220 29.38 0.61 -4.78
CA VAL A 220 29.83 1.57 -3.76
C VAL A 220 29.88 2.96 -4.37
N VAL A 221 29.23 3.91 -3.71
CA VAL A 221 29.28 5.33 -4.07
C VAL A 221 29.78 6.11 -2.87
N SER A 222 30.82 6.92 -3.07
CA SER A 222 31.29 7.87 -2.05
C SER A 222 30.96 9.30 -2.46
N LEU A 223 30.17 9.97 -1.64
CA LEU A 223 29.82 11.37 -1.79
C LEU A 223 30.79 12.22 -0.95
N LEU A 224 31.13 13.40 -1.46
CA LEU A 224 31.87 14.39 -0.67
C LEU A 224 30.86 15.29 0.02
N ALA A 225 31.02 15.42 1.33
CA ALA A 225 30.30 16.38 2.13
C ALA A 225 31.29 17.31 2.81
N ARG A 226 30.78 18.43 3.29
CA ARG A 226 31.58 19.40 4.03
C ARG A 226 31.52 19.07 5.52
N VAL A 227 32.62 19.26 6.24
CA VAL A 227 32.64 19.11 7.70
C VAL A 227 32.03 20.38 8.32
N ASP A 228 30.69 20.44 8.40
CA ASP A 228 29.95 21.62 8.87
C ASP A 228 29.14 21.37 10.15
N LYS A 229 29.40 20.29 10.89
CA LYS A 229 28.61 19.92 12.07
C LYS A 229 28.98 20.68 13.34
N ASP A 230 29.98 21.56 13.30
CA ASP A 230 30.28 22.47 14.40
C ASP A 230 30.31 23.92 13.90
N HIS A 231 29.29 24.69 14.28
CA HIS A 231 29.15 26.09 13.92
C HIS A 231 29.76 27.05 14.95
N SER A 232 30.46 26.56 15.98
CA SER A 232 31.14 27.40 16.98
C SER A 232 32.13 28.38 16.35
N THR A 233 32.80 27.96 15.27
CA THR A 233 33.85 28.75 14.59
C THR A 233 33.58 28.99 13.11
N SER A 234 32.96 28.05 12.40
CA SER A 234 32.71 28.16 10.96
C SER A 234 31.42 27.42 10.57
N VAL A 235 30.54 28.11 9.83
CA VAL A 235 29.30 27.51 9.27
C VAL A 235 29.59 26.79 7.95
N SER A 236 30.71 27.11 7.29
CA SER A 236 31.03 26.63 5.95
C SER A 236 32.23 25.69 5.94
N GLY A 237 32.39 24.90 7.01
CA GLY A 237 33.36 23.81 7.10
C GLY A 237 34.80 24.24 6.88
N GLY A 238 35.24 25.17 7.73
CA GLY A 238 36.64 25.58 7.83
C GLY A 238 36.94 26.99 7.32
N PHE A 239 36.05 27.59 6.52
CA PHE A 239 36.20 29.00 6.15
C PHE A 239 35.78 29.93 7.29
N THR A 240 36.67 30.85 7.67
CA THR A 240 36.40 31.88 8.68
C THR A 240 36.50 33.25 8.03
N VAL A 241 35.59 34.15 8.41
CA VAL A 241 35.58 35.55 7.94
C VAL A 241 35.66 36.42 9.18
N THR A 242 36.76 37.16 9.30
CA THR A 242 37.02 38.05 10.44
C THR A 242 37.17 39.49 9.95
N ARG A 243 36.82 40.45 10.80
CA ARG A 243 37.12 41.87 10.55
C ARG A 243 38.61 42.09 10.81
N ARG A 244 39.30 42.74 9.87
CA ARG A 244 40.74 43.02 9.98
C ARG A 244 40.98 44.34 10.72
N PRO A 245 41.73 44.36 11.84
CA PRO A 245 42.34 45.59 12.36
C PRO A 245 43.61 45.95 11.56
N GLU A 246 43.94 47.24 11.49
CA GLU A 246 45.11 47.71 10.73
C GLU A 246 46.42 47.05 11.21
N THR A 247 47.30 46.66 10.28
CA THR A 247 48.63 46.07 10.52
C THR A 247 48.66 44.63 11.06
N VAL A 248 47.50 43.99 11.29
CA VAL A 248 47.46 42.58 11.73
C VAL A 248 47.27 41.62 10.55
N ASP A 249 48.00 40.51 10.57
CA ASP A 249 47.89 39.41 9.61
C ASP A 249 46.62 38.58 9.85
N ILE A 250 45.94 38.20 8.78
CA ILE A 250 44.74 37.35 8.82
C ILE A 250 45.16 35.89 8.69
N SER A 251 44.59 35.01 9.51
CA SER A 251 44.78 33.56 9.38
C SER A 251 44.14 33.04 8.09
N SER A 252 44.90 32.25 7.33
CA SER A 252 44.39 31.55 6.15
C SER A 252 43.40 30.48 6.55
N SER A 253 42.24 30.43 5.89
CA SER A 253 41.22 29.41 6.09
C SER A 253 41.14 28.46 4.89
N ARG A 254 40.80 27.19 5.13
CA ARG A 254 40.75 26.11 4.12
C ARG A 254 39.48 25.29 4.28
N THR A 255 38.98 24.73 3.18
CA THR A 255 37.82 23.84 3.21
C THR A 255 38.16 22.51 3.88
N GLN A 256 37.29 22.04 4.77
CA GLN A 256 37.32 20.71 5.37
C GLN A 256 36.17 19.89 4.77
N LEU A 257 36.51 18.70 4.26
CA LEU A 257 35.57 17.80 3.59
C LEU A 257 35.60 16.43 4.27
N GLU A 258 34.45 15.78 4.31
CA GLU A 258 34.27 14.40 4.74
C GLU A 258 33.74 13.55 3.58
N ARG A 259 33.94 12.24 3.69
CA ARG A 259 33.45 11.26 2.70
C ARG A 259 32.30 10.48 3.30
N VAL A 260 31.16 10.46 2.64
CA VAL A 260 29.99 9.66 3.01
C VAL A 260 29.92 8.49 2.03
N LYS A 261 30.00 7.26 2.54
CA LYS A 261 30.04 6.02 1.73
C LYS A 261 28.67 5.35 1.80
N LEU A 262 28.11 5.01 0.65
CA LEU A 262 26.94 4.16 0.50
C LEU A 262 27.38 2.86 -0.17
N GLU A 263 27.02 1.73 0.44
CA GLU A 263 27.34 0.38 -0.05
C GLU A 263 26.04 -0.37 -0.31
N ALA A 264 25.85 -0.80 -1.56
CA ALA A 264 24.63 -1.50 -1.98
C ALA A 264 24.68 -2.97 -1.55
N ALA A 265 23.89 -3.28 -0.52
CA ALA A 265 23.60 -4.63 -0.09
C ALA A 265 22.53 -5.26 -0.99
N GLY A 266 22.42 -6.59 -0.95
CA GLY A 266 21.42 -7.33 -1.71
C GLY A 266 20.35 -7.91 -0.81
N LEU A 267 19.09 -7.57 -1.08
CA LEU A 267 17.92 -8.16 -0.47
C LEU A 267 17.36 -9.26 -1.40
N PHE A 268 17.07 -10.44 -0.87
CA PHE A 268 16.66 -11.60 -1.65
C PHE A 268 15.40 -12.25 -1.08
N GLY A 269 14.50 -12.64 -1.98
CA GLY A 269 13.34 -13.49 -1.69
C GLY A 269 13.38 -14.75 -2.55
N LEU A 270 13.10 -15.90 -1.96
CA LEU A 270 13.06 -17.18 -2.66
C LEU A 270 11.81 -17.95 -2.22
N ALA A 271 11.01 -18.40 -3.18
CA ALA A 271 9.89 -19.30 -2.93
C ALA A 271 9.96 -20.51 -3.86
N PHE A 272 9.40 -21.62 -3.40
CA PHE A 272 9.24 -22.84 -4.17
C PHE A 272 7.76 -23.14 -4.32
N ALA A 273 7.35 -23.60 -5.50
CA ALA A 273 5.99 -24.08 -5.75
C ALA A 273 6.05 -25.40 -6.52
N THR A 274 5.17 -26.34 -6.18
CA THR A 274 5.07 -27.61 -6.91
C THR A 274 4.40 -27.37 -8.27
N ASN A 275 4.84 -28.08 -9.30
CA ASN A 275 4.26 -27.90 -10.64
C ASN A 275 2.80 -28.35 -10.71
N GLU A 276 2.40 -29.35 -9.89
CA GLU A 276 1.00 -29.78 -9.76
C GLU A 276 0.11 -28.66 -9.21
N LEU A 277 0.60 -27.91 -8.22
CA LEU A 277 -0.13 -26.76 -7.69
C LEU A 277 -0.24 -25.64 -8.73
N LEU A 278 0.80 -25.46 -9.56
CA LEU A 278 0.78 -24.46 -10.63
C LEU A 278 -0.21 -24.81 -11.75
N THR A 279 -0.44 -26.10 -12.05
CA THR A 279 -1.40 -26.54 -13.07
C THR A 279 -2.83 -26.60 -12.56
N ASP A 280 -3.02 -27.06 -11.31
CA ASP A 280 -4.33 -27.40 -10.79
C ASP A 280 -4.99 -26.23 -10.04
N SER A 281 -4.22 -25.19 -9.70
CA SER A 281 -4.76 -24.03 -9.00
C SER A 281 -5.65 -23.19 -9.93
N PRO A 282 -6.92 -22.92 -9.55
CA PRO A 282 -7.82 -22.05 -10.30
C PRO A 282 -7.41 -20.57 -10.24
N ILE A 283 -6.55 -20.21 -9.29
CA ILE A 283 -5.94 -18.88 -9.16
C ILE A 283 -4.44 -19.03 -9.46
N SER A 284 -3.86 -18.14 -10.27
CA SER A 284 -2.42 -18.18 -10.55
C SER A 284 -1.61 -18.04 -9.26
N PHE A 285 -1.03 -19.14 -8.79
CA PHE A 285 -0.21 -19.17 -7.58
C PHE A 285 1.07 -18.34 -7.74
N VAL A 286 1.57 -18.21 -8.98
CA VAL A 286 2.70 -17.32 -9.31
C VAL A 286 2.35 -15.86 -9.01
N ALA A 287 1.15 -15.40 -9.37
CA ALA A 287 0.72 -14.02 -9.10
C ALA A 287 0.62 -13.73 -7.59
N ILE A 288 0.25 -14.74 -6.80
CA ILE A 288 0.22 -14.65 -5.33
C ILE A 288 1.63 -14.50 -4.77
N ILE A 289 2.57 -15.33 -5.22
CA ILE A 289 3.97 -15.27 -4.82
C ILE A 289 4.56 -13.89 -5.16
N GLU A 290 4.33 -13.41 -6.37
CA GLU A 290 4.82 -12.10 -6.81
C GLU A 290 4.24 -10.95 -5.99
N ALA A 291 2.93 -10.99 -5.68
CA ALA A 291 2.29 -9.98 -4.84
C ALA A 291 2.85 -9.99 -3.42
N GLY A 292 2.95 -11.17 -2.80
CA GLY A 292 3.51 -11.33 -1.46
C GLY A 292 4.96 -10.86 -1.37
N PHE A 293 5.78 -11.15 -2.39
CA PHE A 293 7.15 -10.63 -2.41
C PHE A 293 7.18 -9.11 -2.57
N ARG A 294 6.37 -8.50 -3.44
CA ARG A 294 6.34 -7.03 -3.57
C ARG A 294 6.09 -6.35 -2.22
N ASP A 295 5.14 -6.85 -1.44
CA ASP A 295 4.82 -6.31 -0.12
C ASP A 295 5.96 -6.59 0.89
N GLN A 296 6.54 -7.79 0.89
CA GLN A 296 7.65 -8.14 1.78
C GLN A 296 8.91 -7.31 1.52
N PHE A 297 9.23 -7.03 0.25
CA PHE A 297 10.36 -6.15 -0.10
C PHE A 297 10.11 -4.72 0.39
N ALA A 298 8.89 -4.20 0.26
CA ALA A 298 8.55 -2.88 0.79
C ALA A 298 8.61 -2.82 2.33
N HIS A 299 8.11 -3.85 3.01
CA HIS A 299 8.20 -4.02 4.46
C HIS A 299 9.66 -3.99 4.95
N GLU A 300 10.55 -4.81 4.36
CA GLU A 300 11.95 -4.86 4.81
C GLU A 300 12.68 -3.55 4.52
N VAL A 301 12.43 -2.89 3.38
CA VAL A 301 13.02 -1.58 3.09
C VAL A 301 12.61 -0.52 4.12
N LEU A 302 11.32 -0.43 4.50
CA LEU A 302 10.89 0.53 5.52
C LEU A 302 11.46 0.18 6.91
N LYS A 303 11.42 -1.09 7.28
CA LYS A 303 12.00 -1.59 8.54
C LYS A 303 13.49 -1.26 8.64
N GLU A 304 14.25 -1.46 7.57
CA GLU A 304 15.67 -1.11 7.52
C GLU A 304 15.91 0.41 7.56
N LYS A 305 15.09 1.21 6.87
CA LYS A 305 15.16 2.69 6.96
C LYS A 305 15.00 3.21 8.39
N LEU A 306 14.17 2.56 9.20
CA LEU A 306 13.97 2.94 10.60
C LEU A 306 14.97 2.27 11.54
N ARG A 307 15.17 0.94 11.47
CA ARG A 307 15.92 0.14 12.46
C ARG A 307 17.14 -0.61 11.92
N GLY A 308 17.49 -0.45 10.66
CA GLY A 308 18.63 -1.13 10.06
C GLY A 308 19.95 -0.87 10.81
N THR A 309 20.79 -1.88 10.91
CA THR A 309 22.07 -1.81 11.65
C THR A 309 23.23 -1.26 10.83
N GLY A 310 23.08 -1.10 9.52
CA GLY A 310 24.14 -0.64 8.60
C GLY A 310 25.18 -1.71 8.22
N ALA A 311 25.07 -2.95 8.73
CA ALA A 311 25.92 -4.08 8.33
C ALA A 311 25.20 -4.92 7.27
N ASP A 312 25.59 -4.78 6.00
CA ASP A 312 24.94 -5.42 4.84
C ASP A 312 23.43 -5.14 4.72
N GLN A 313 22.98 -3.99 5.24
CA GLN A 313 21.61 -3.48 5.17
C GLN A 313 21.64 -1.96 5.36
N TYR A 314 20.50 -1.26 5.26
CA TYR A 314 20.50 0.19 5.50
C TYR A 314 20.96 0.53 6.93
N LEU A 315 21.57 1.69 7.10
CA LEU A 315 21.75 2.30 8.41
C LEU A 315 20.46 3.05 8.77
N GLY A 316 19.69 2.49 9.71
CA GLY A 316 18.38 3.01 10.09
C GLY A 316 18.45 4.26 10.97
N ALA A 317 17.45 5.13 10.86
CA ALA A 317 17.41 6.40 11.60
C ALA A 317 17.36 6.23 13.13
N LEU A 318 16.71 5.18 13.65
CA LEU A 318 16.66 4.88 15.09
C LEU A 318 18.00 4.32 15.60
N THR A 319 18.61 3.43 14.82
CA THR A 319 19.86 2.75 15.19
C THR A 319 21.08 3.66 15.04
N ALA A 320 20.99 4.68 14.17
CA ALA A 320 21.98 5.75 14.00
C ALA A 320 22.03 6.74 15.17
N LEU A 321 21.78 6.26 16.40
CA LEU A 321 21.90 7.02 17.64
C LEU A 321 23.33 7.55 17.77
N ALA A 322 23.46 8.75 18.35
CA ALA A 322 24.70 9.46 18.60
C ALA A 322 25.66 8.77 19.60
N SER A 323 25.78 7.45 19.59
CA SER A 323 27.04 6.82 19.94
C SER A 323 28.06 7.35 18.94
N ALA A 324 29.18 7.89 19.41
CA ALA A 324 30.11 8.80 18.71
C ALA A 324 30.62 8.36 17.31
N THR A 325 30.25 7.17 16.86
CA THR A 325 30.67 6.53 15.61
C THR A 325 29.50 6.18 14.67
N LEU A 326 28.24 6.13 15.15
CA LEU A 326 27.14 5.44 14.45
C LEU A 326 26.04 6.35 13.86
N GLY A 327 26.06 7.67 14.10
CA GLY A 327 25.17 8.57 13.37
C GLY A 327 24.74 9.85 14.11
N PRO A 328 23.77 10.58 13.54
CA PRO A 328 23.38 11.91 14.01
C PRO A 328 22.17 11.90 14.95
N THR A 329 21.53 10.76 15.22
CA THR A 329 20.24 10.71 15.92
C THR A 329 20.39 11.10 17.39
N VAL A 330 19.58 12.06 17.83
CA VAL A 330 19.61 12.58 19.21
C VAL A 330 18.43 12.02 20.01
N ALA A 331 18.72 11.49 21.18
CA ALA A 331 17.70 11.10 22.15
C ALA A 331 17.35 12.26 23.09
N VAL A 332 16.05 12.49 23.27
CA VAL A 332 15.51 13.33 24.34
C VAL A 332 15.00 12.41 25.44
N THR A 333 15.58 12.53 26.64
CA THR A 333 15.16 11.77 27.81
C THR A 333 13.77 12.23 28.24
N ARG A 334 12.85 11.26 28.42
CA ARG A 334 11.51 11.53 28.92
C ARG A 334 11.52 11.78 30.43
N THR A 335 10.53 12.52 30.91
CA THR A 335 10.39 12.79 32.35
C THR A 335 9.82 11.58 33.11
N THR A 336 9.09 10.68 32.44
CA THR A 336 8.44 9.50 33.05
C THR A 336 8.45 8.34 32.07
N THR A 337 8.90 7.16 32.51
CA THR A 337 9.25 6.06 31.58
C THR A 337 8.12 5.64 30.65
N SER A 338 6.88 5.57 31.14
CA SER A 338 5.73 5.08 30.36
C SER A 338 4.76 6.18 29.92
N GLU A 339 5.14 7.45 30.01
CA GLU A 339 4.27 8.57 29.63
C GLU A 339 4.97 9.55 28.69
N ILE A 340 4.25 10.03 27.68
CA ILE A 340 4.71 11.11 26.80
C ILE A 340 4.04 12.40 27.28
N LYS A 341 4.84 13.34 27.81
CA LYS A 341 4.33 14.65 28.26
C LYS A 341 4.52 15.72 27.19
N ALA A 342 3.73 16.78 27.29
CA ALA A 342 3.80 17.94 26.41
C ALA A 342 5.22 18.52 26.32
N ASP A 343 5.91 18.61 27.46
CA ASP A 343 7.26 19.17 27.53
C ASP A 343 8.30 18.30 26.81
N ASP A 344 8.15 16.97 26.86
CA ASP A 344 9.06 16.05 26.16
C ASP A 344 8.97 16.28 24.63
N VAL A 345 7.75 16.45 24.09
CA VAL A 345 7.51 16.71 22.66
C VAL A 345 8.04 18.10 22.24
N VAL A 346 7.88 19.12 23.09
CA VAL A 346 8.44 20.45 22.84
C VAL A 346 9.97 20.42 22.86
N ASN A 347 10.57 19.66 23.78
CA ASN A 347 12.02 19.44 23.83
C ASN A 347 12.54 18.69 22.60
N MET A 348 11.79 17.73 22.06
CA MET A 348 12.14 17.11 20.78
C MET A 348 12.10 18.10 19.63
N ARG A 349 11.08 18.97 19.59
CA ARG A 349 10.98 20.00 18.55
C ARG A 349 12.15 20.98 18.60
N SER A 350 12.62 21.37 19.79
CA SER A 350 13.74 22.31 19.93
C SER A 350 15.08 21.72 19.45
N ARG A 351 15.22 20.39 19.47
CA ARG A 351 16.41 19.64 18.99
C ARG A 351 16.39 19.37 17.49
N CYS A 352 15.26 19.55 16.81
CA CYS A 352 15.11 19.19 15.40
C CYS A 352 15.71 20.25 14.46
N TRP A 353 16.60 19.82 13.58
CA TRP A 353 17.09 20.64 12.48
C TRP A 353 16.14 20.55 11.26
N GLY A 354 15.74 21.70 10.73
CA GLY A 354 14.90 21.76 9.53
C GLY A 354 13.47 21.27 9.76
N TYR A 355 12.87 21.64 10.89
CA TYR A 355 11.51 21.24 11.30
C TYR A 355 10.44 21.38 10.21
N GLN A 356 10.66 22.28 9.24
CA GLN A 356 9.77 22.48 8.10
C GLN A 356 9.51 21.24 7.23
N ASN A 357 10.46 20.32 7.16
CA ASN A 357 10.37 19.10 6.34
C ASN A 357 10.24 17.83 7.20
N ALA A 358 10.15 17.98 8.52
CA ALA A 358 10.13 16.85 9.44
C ALA A 358 8.72 16.25 9.54
N ILE A 359 8.65 14.94 9.76
CA ILE A 359 7.42 14.18 10.03
C ILE A 359 7.57 13.41 11.34
N TRP A 360 6.46 13.21 12.04
CA TRP A 360 6.44 12.37 13.22
C TRP A 360 6.10 10.93 12.82
N ILE A 361 6.83 9.98 13.39
CA ILE A 361 6.52 8.55 13.30
C ILE A 361 6.43 8.01 14.72
N ALA A 362 5.32 7.36 15.03
CA ALA A 362 5.03 6.82 16.36
C ALA A 362 4.48 5.40 16.26
N ASN A 363 4.57 4.64 17.35
CA ASN A 363 3.87 3.36 17.44
C ASN A 363 2.37 3.59 17.70
N HIS A 364 1.52 2.66 17.26
CA HIS A 364 0.08 2.66 17.56
C HIS A 364 -0.22 2.73 19.07
N ASP A 365 0.63 2.12 19.91
CA ASP A 365 0.51 2.16 21.38
C ASP A 365 0.62 3.58 21.97
N CYS A 366 1.21 4.53 21.23
CA CYS A 366 1.35 5.92 21.68
C CYS A 366 0.08 6.76 21.46
N TYR A 367 -0.86 6.30 20.63
CA TYR A 367 -2.11 6.99 20.31
C TYR A 367 -2.92 7.47 21.55
N PRO A 368 -3.22 6.62 22.56
CA PRO A 368 -4.06 7.02 23.69
C PRO A 368 -3.43 8.12 24.55
N MET A 369 -2.10 8.25 24.55
CA MET A 369 -1.41 9.34 25.24
C MET A 369 -1.31 10.58 24.36
N MET A 370 -1.01 10.40 23.07
CA MET A 370 -0.89 11.50 22.13
C MET A 370 -2.21 12.27 21.94
N SER A 371 -3.34 11.54 21.90
CA SER A 371 -4.68 12.14 21.87
C SER A 371 -5.01 13.03 23.06
N LYS A 372 -4.31 12.85 24.19
CA LYS A 372 -4.50 13.62 25.43
C LYS A 372 -3.41 14.66 25.65
N LEU A 373 -2.50 14.86 24.69
CA LEU A 373 -1.41 15.84 24.82
C LEU A 373 -1.93 17.27 24.78
N ALA A 374 -1.96 17.89 25.95
CA ALA A 374 -2.16 19.31 26.11
C ALA A 374 -1.05 19.93 26.97
N HIS A 375 -0.57 21.10 26.56
CA HIS A 375 0.29 21.93 27.38
C HIS A 375 -0.59 22.76 28.31
N ILE A 376 -0.48 22.50 29.62
CA ILE A 376 -1.22 23.22 30.65
C ILE A 376 -0.42 24.47 31.02
N ILE A 377 -1.03 25.65 30.84
CA ILE A 377 -0.39 26.91 31.21
C ILE A 377 -0.58 27.11 32.71
N THR A 378 0.51 26.98 33.47
CA THR A 378 0.52 27.23 34.92
C THR A 378 1.30 28.50 35.24
N ASP A 379 0.76 29.37 36.09
CA ASP A 379 1.49 30.55 36.57
C ASP A 379 2.39 30.15 37.76
N GLY A 380 3.58 29.59 37.48
CA GLY A 380 4.68 29.39 38.43
C GLY A 380 4.42 28.60 39.73
N GLY A 381 3.18 28.21 40.01
CA GLY A 381 2.65 27.74 41.29
C GLY A 381 1.55 26.70 41.10
N ALA A 382 1.70 25.86 40.07
CA ALA A 382 0.88 24.67 39.77
C ALA A 382 -0.65 24.88 39.61
N THR A 383 -1.14 26.13 39.61
CA THR A 383 -2.54 26.44 39.35
C THR A 383 -2.74 26.78 37.87
N PRO A 384 -3.70 26.16 37.18
CA PRO A 384 -4.01 26.49 35.79
C PRO A 384 -4.68 27.88 35.73
N VAL A 385 -4.15 28.77 34.88
CA VAL A 385 -4.68 30.13 34.70
C VAL A 385 -5.39 30.23 33.34
N GLY A 386 -6.67 30.62 33.35
CA GLY A 386 -7.48 30.86 32.14
C GLY A 386 -8.05 29.60 31.47
N ALA A 387 -8.49 29.72 30.20
CA ALA A 387 -9.01 28.62 29.35
C ALA A 387 -7.90 27.61 28.98
N GLY A 388 -7.23 27.08 30.00
CA GLY A 388 -5.78 26.93 30.07
C GLY A 388 -5.24 25.57 29.67
N ALA A 389 -5.51 25.15 28.44
CA ALA A 389 -4.83 24.02 27.82
C ALA A 389 -4.67 24.25 26.31
N ILE A 390 -3.43 24.27 25.81
CA ILE A 390 -3.16 24.27 24.37
C ILE A 390 -2.95 22.83 23.95
N THR A 391 -3.86 22.29 23.15
CA THR A 391 -3.73 20.94 22.57
C THR A 391 -2.59 20.95 21.55
N LEU A 392 -1.58 20.11 21.77
CA LEU A 392 -0.42 20.01 20.86
C LEU A 392 -0.68 19.07 19.70
N TYR A 393 -1.57 18.11 19.93
CA TYR A 393 -2.04 17.13 18.97
C TYR A 393 -3.45 17.49 18.50
N GLN A 394 -3.65 17.48 17.19
CA GLN A 394 -4.91 17.75 16.53
C GLN A 394 -5.27 16.52 15.69
N GLN A 395 -6.35 15.84 16.10
CA GLN A 395 -6.93 14.75 15.33
C GLN A 395 -7.56 15.30 14.06
N SER A 396 -7.39 14.61 12.95
CA SER A 396 -8.18 14.95 11.77
C SER A 396 -9.62 14.51 11.98
N LEU A 397 -10.56 15.44 11.82
CA LEU A 397 -12.00 15.18 11.80
C LEU A 397 -12.53 14.95 10.38
N VAL A 398 -11.64 15.04 9.38
CA VAL A 398 -11.96 14.89 7.94
C VAL A 398 -11.20 13.70 7.39
N GLU A 399 -11.85 12.94 6.52
CA GLU A 399 -11.26 11.81 5.80
C GLU A 399 -9.99 12.23 5.03
N ASP A 400 -9.02 11.32 4.95
CA ASP A 400 -7.76 11.44 4.18
C ASP A 400 -6.81 12.59 4.61
N ARG A 401 -7.03 13.18 5.80
CA ARG A 401 -6.06 14.10 6.41
C ARG A 401 -5.32 13.42 7.56
N PRO A 402 -3.97 13.46 7.59
CA PRO A 402 -3.22 12.90 8.70
C PRO A 402 -3.38 13.75 9.96
N ASP A 403 -3.26 13.09 11.11
CA ASP A 403 -3.22 13.77 12.39
C ASP A 403 -2.00 14.70 12.48
N MET A 404 -2.14 15.83 13.17
CA MET A 404 -1.10 16.86 13.26
C MET A 404 -0.58 16.98 14.70
N LEU A 405 0.74 16.94 14.86
CA LEU A 405 1.43 17.23 16.12
C LEU A 405 2.35 18.42 15.93
N LEU A 406 2.09 19.51 16.66
CA LEU A 406 2.84 20.78 16.55
C LEU A 406 2.90 21.37 15.11
N GLY A 407 1.89 21.07 14.29
CA GLY A 407 1.79 21.51 12.90
C GLY A 407 2.54 20.64 11.89
N ARG A 408 2.95 19.42 12.27
CA ARG A 408 3.51 18.41 11.36
C ARG A 408 2.69 17.12 11.39
N PRO A 409 2.59 16.39 10.26
CA PRO A 409 1.82 15.17 10.20
C PRO A 409 2.45 14.07 11.06
N VAL A 410 1.61 13.25 11.67
CA VAL A 410 2.00 12.05 12.42
C VAL A 410 1.55 10.81 11.66
N PHE A 411 2.47 9.89 11.49
CA PHE A 411 2.22 8.56 10.94
C PHE A 411 2.41 7.51 12.03
N TYR A 412 1.48 6.59 12.12
CA TYR A 412 1.62 5.42 12.98
C TYR A 412 2.24 4.29 12.19
N SER A 413 3.22 3.62 12.78
CA SER A 413 3.95 2.55 12.14
C SER A 413 4.28 1.45 13.14
N GLU A 414 4.16 0.20 12.71
CA GLU A 414 4.57 -0.97 13.49
C GLU A 414 6.08 -1.05 13.73
N TYR A 415 6.88 -0.36 12.91
CA TYR A 415 8.34 -0.36 13.03
C TYR A 415 8.86 0.58 14.13
N ALA A 416 8.01 1.41 14.73
CA ALA A 416 8.35 2.21 15.91
C ALA A 416 8.35 1.34 17.19
N SER A 417 9.10 1.74 18.23
CA SER A 417 9.20 0.96 19.47
C SER A 417 7.91 1.01 20.29
N SER A 418 7.64 -0.02 21.08
CA SER A 418 6.52 0.00 22.03
C SER A 418 6.69 1.15 23.00
N LEU A 419 5.57 1.69 23.50
CA LEU A 419 5.57 2.77 24.48
C LEU A 419 6.51 2.45 25.66
N GLY A 420 7.40 3.37 25.99
CA GLY A 420 8.37 3.20 27.08
C GLY A 420 9.77 2.80 26.64
N VAL A 421 9.94 2.38 25.39
CA VAL A 421 11.23 2.03 24.80
C VAL A 421 11.70 3.18 23.91
N ALA A 422 13.02 3.38 23.81
CA ALA A 422 13.56 4.42 22.94
C ALA A 422 13.12 4.24 21.48
N GLY A 423 12.65 5.34 20.87
CA GLY A 423 12.12 5.34 19.51
C GLY A 423 10.66 4.92 19.38
N ASP A 424 9.86 5.04 20.45
CA ASP A 424 8.40 4.93 20.42
C ASP A 424 7.73 6.14 19.77
N LEU A 425 8.29 7.35 19.98
CA LEU A 425 8.02 8.55 19.21
C LEU A 425 9.32 9.11 18.63
N GLY A 426 9.32 9.41 17.33
CA GLY A 426 10.44 10.07 16.68
C GLY A 426 10.00 11.14 15.70
N LEU A 427 10.86 12.15 15.56
CA LEU A 427 10.76 13.25 14.63
C LEU A 427 11.88 13.12 13.59
N TYR A 428 11.50 12.91 12.34
CA TYR A 428 12.44 12.56 11.28
C TYR A 428 12.34 13.53 10.12
N ASN A 429 13.48 14.11 9.75
CA ASN A 429 13.64 14.89 8.53
C ASN A 429 14.32 14.04 7.45
N TRP A 430 13.50 13.32 6.68
CA TRP A 430 13.96 12.40 5.63
C TRP A 430 14.73 13.06 4.49
N SER A 431 14.66 14.39 4.34
CA SER A 431 15.47 15.10 3.33
C SER A 431 16.98 14.95 3.53
N GLN A 432 17.41 14.59 4.74
CA GLN A 432 18.81 14.34 5.11
C GLN A 432 19.17 12.84 5.10
N PHE A 433 18.26 11.99 4.63
CA PHE A 433 18.49 10.56 4.45
C PHE A 433 18.80 10.28 2.98
N LEU A 434 19.93 9.61 2.73
CA LEU A 434 20.35 9.24 1.39
C LEU A 434 19.85 7.84 1.09
N GLU A 435 19.24 7.66 -0.07
CA GLU A 435 18.78 6.37 -0.54
C GLU A 435 19.30 6.15 -1.96
N GLY A 436 20.03 5.06 -2.15
CA GLY A 436 20.64 4.68 -3.40
C GLY A 436 20.05 3.37 -3.90
N LEU A 437 19.55 3.39 -5.14
CA LEU A 437 19.11 2.20 -5.84
C LEU A 437 20.16 1.82 -6.88
N TYR A 438 20.76 0.63 -6.73
CA TYR A 438 21.75 0.11 -7.67
C TYR A 438 21.12 -0.86 -8.68
N GLN A 439 20.37 -1.84 -8.19
CA GLN A 439 19.58 -2.73 -9.03
C GLN A 439 18.13 -2.70 -8.57
N PRO A 440 17.17 -2.38 -9.45
CA PRO A 440 15.74 -2.46 -9.11
C PRO A 440 15.34 -3.91 -8.84
N LEU A 441 14.12 -4.09 -8.32
CA LEU A 441 13.56 -5.42 -8.07
C LEU A 441 13.54 -6.23 -9.37
N GLN A 442 14.26 -7.35 -9.37
CA GLN A 442 14.34 -8.30 -10.47
C GLN A 442 13.80 -9.66 -10.00
N GLY A 443 13.17 -10.39 -10.91
CA GLY A 443 12.65 -11.74 -10.68
C GLY A 443 13.22 -12.72 -11.70
N ALA A 444 13.42 -13.96 -11.29
CA ALA A 444 13.75 -15.09 -12.16
C ALA A 444 13.06 -16.35 -11.65
N GLU A 445 12.64 -17.19 -12.58
CA GLU A 445 12.11 -18.53 -12.32
C GLU A 445 13.10 -19.58 -12.82
N SER A 446 13.22 -20.70 -12.09
CA SER A 446 14.02 -21.83 -12.52
C SER A 446 13.44 -23.16 -12.08
N VAL A 447 13.19 -24.04 -13.04
CA VAL A 447 12.77 -25.43 -12.81
C VAL A 447 13.97 -26.34 -12.51
N HIS A 448 15.18 -25.95 -12.89
CA HIS A 448 16.37 -26.81 -12.79
C HIS A 448 16.85 -27.04 -11.36
N VAL A 449 16.62 -26.08 -10.45
CA VAL A 449 17.12 -26.15 -9.07
C VAL A 449 16.46 -27.28 -8.27
N ARG A 450 15.17 -27.54 -8.51
CA ARG A 450 14.36 -28.56 -7.83
C ARG A 450 13.68 -29.50 -8.82
N PHE A 451 14.37 -29.80 -9.93
CA PHE A 451 13.84 -30.62 -11.02
C PHE A 451 13.38 -32.00 -10.53
N VAL A 452 14.16 -32.64 -9.65
CA VAL A 452 13.85 -33.98 -9.11
C VAL A 452 12.59 -33.97 -8.25
N GLN A 453 12.32 -32.89 -7.54
CA GLN A 453 11.14 -32.72 -6.68
C GLN A 453 9.89 -32.29 -7.45
N HIS A 454 10.00 -32.06 -8.77
CA HIS A 454 8.90 -31.53 -9.59
C HIS A 454 8.39 -30.16 -9.08
N GLU A 455 9.32 -29.31 -8.62
CA GLU A 455 9.05 -27.96 -8.13
C GLU A 455 9.78 -26.90 -8.97
N SER A 456 9.16 -25.73 -9.07
CA SER A 456 9.72 -24.53 -9.68
C SER A 456 10.14 -23.53 -8.60
N ALA A 457 11.33 -22.93 -8.76
CA ALA A 457 11.90 -21.96 -7.85
C ALA A 457 11.73 -20.53 -8.40
N PHE A 458 11.16 -19.64 -7.59
CA PHE A 458 10.99 -18.21 -7.89
C PHE A 458 11.92 -17.39 -7.01
N LYS A 459 12.83 -16.65 -7.63
CA LYS A 459 13.81 -15.81 -6.96
C LYS A 459 13.56 -14.35 -7.31
N PHE A 460 13.47 -13.50 -6.30
CA PHE A 460 13.44 -12.05 -6.43
C PHE A 460 14.64 -11.43 -5.72
N TRP A 461 15.21 -10.37 -6.28
CA TRP A 461 16.30 -9.65 -5.65
C TRP A 461 16.27 -8.16 -5.94
N LEU A 462 16.76 -7.39 -4.98
CA LEU A 462 16.91 -5.94 -5.02
C LEU A 462 18.30 -5.61 -4.50
N ARG A 463 18.98 -4.59 -5.07
CA ARG A 463 20.21 -4.07 -4.48
C ARG A 463 20.14 -2.58 -4.26
N ASN A 464 20.22 -2.19 -3.01
CA ASN A 464 19.99 -0.84 -2.54
C ASN A 464 20.89 -0.52 -1.34
N ALA A 465 21.06 0.77 -1.07
CA ALA A 465 21.80 1.31 0.06
C ALA A 465 21.03 2.48 0.67
N GLY A 466 21.11 2.63 1.98
CA GLY A 466 20.46 3.74 2.67
C GLY A 466 21.24 4.12 3.92
N ALA A 467 21.46 5.42 4.13
CA ALA A 467 22.08 5.92 5.35
C ALA A 467 21.75 7.41 5.56
N PRO A 468 21.72 7.87 6.83
CA PRO A 468 21.83 9.28 7.16
C PRO A 468 23.04 9.94 6.50
N TRP A 469 22.85 11.12 5.93
CA TRP A 469 23.98 11.89 5.41
C TRP A 469 24.92 12.36 6.53
N TRP A 470 24.36 12.78 7.67
CA TRP A 470 25.12 13.38 8.77
C TRP A 470 25.81 12.29 9.59
N ARG A 471 27.12 12.45 9.86
CA ARG A 471 27.87 11.55 10.74
C ARG A 471 27.65 11.82 12.22
N THR A 472 27.46 13.08 12.59
CA THR A 472 27.25 13.54 13.96
C THR A 472 26.16 14.59 14.02
N ALA A 473 25.58 14.79 15.21
CA ALA A 473 24.66 15.91 15.46
C ALA A 473 25.41 17.25 15.34
N MET A 474 24.69 18.29 14.94
CA MET A 474 25.25 19.62 14.74
C MET A 474 25.29 20.41 16.04
N THR A 475 26.41 21.05 16.35
CA THR A 475 26.54 22.01 17.47
C THR A 475 26.33 23.44 16.94
N PRO A 476 25.27 24.16 17.37
CA PRO A 476 25.06 25.56 16.97
C PRO A 476 26.09 26.50 17.61
N ASN A 477 26.31 27.66 16.99
CA ASN A 477 27.27 28.67 17.48
C ASN A 477 26.98 29.15 18.92
N GLN A 478 25.71 29.44 19.21
CA GLN A 478 25.28 30.07 20.48
C GLN A 478 24.45 29.13 21.36
N SER A 479 24.70 27.82 21.28
CA SER A 479 23.96 26.83 22.06
C SER A 479 24.83 25.61 22.38
N SER A 480 24.79 25.16 23.62
CA SER A 480 25.34 23.86 24.03
C SER A 480 24.44 22.69 23.63
N THR A 481 23.22 22.97 23.17
CA THR A 481 22.24 21.98 22.75
C THR A 481 22.44 21.64 21.28
N THR A 482 22.82 20.39 21.02
CA THR A 482 22.97 19.85 19.66
C THR A 482 21.63 19.75 18.94
N LEU A 483 21.67 19.96 17.62
CA LEU A 483 20.55 19.83 16.69
C LEU A 483 20.77 18.64 15.75
N SER A 484 19.68 17.95 15.40
CA SER A 484 19.73 16.80 14.49
C SER A 484 18.49 16.72 13.60
N PRO A 485 18.61 16.21 12.36
CA PRO A 485 17.45 15.86 11.54
C PRO A 485 16.63 14.68 12.10
N PHE A 486 17.23 13.84 12.95
CA PHE A 486 16.56 12.68 13.54
C PHE A 486 16.59 12.82 15.07
N VAL A 487 15.40 12.96 15.66
CA VAL A 487 15.23 13.13 17.10
C VAL A 487 14.27 12.07 17.60
N ILE A 488 14.66 11.32 18.61
CA ILE A 488 13.85 10.27 19.20
C ILE A 488 13.63 10.57 20.68
N ILE A 489 12.53 10.11 21.25
CA ILE A 489 12.38 10.10 22.69
C ILE A 489 12.99 8.79 23.24
N ALA A 490 13.69 8.90 24.36
CA ALA A 490 14.31 7.77 25.07
C ALA A 490 13.76 7.70 26.50
N ALA A 491 13.90 6.52 27.12
CA ALA A 491 13.48 6.25 28.49
C ALA A 491 14.22 7.10 29.53
#